data_AF-A0A254QJU9-F1
#
_entry.id   AF-A0A254QJU9-F1
#
_cell.length_a   1.000
_cell.length_b   1.000
_cell.length_c   1.000
_cell.angle_alpha   90.00
_cell.angle_beta   90.00
_cell.angle_gamma   90.00
#
_symmetry.space_group_name_H-M   'P 1'
#
loop_
_entity.id
_entity.type
_entity.pdbx_description
1 polymer ?
#
loop_
_entity_poly.entity_id
_entity_poly.type
_entity_poly.pdbx_seq_one_letter_code
_entity_poly.pdbx_strand_id
1 'polypeptide(L)'
;MKAKDTAPPLINPEPPVASAQEVGPVAATRPVVHPDLQGTRPKNLNVIFSYNSHTWDAYEVLGVPAGASIKTVTEAYQTAIRRCEKESIEFFETAYNAILKKQ
;
A
#
# COMPACT_ATOMS: atom_id res chain seq x y z
N MET A 1 57.59 9.11 -12.41
CA MET A 1 56.15 8.82 -12.19
C MET A 1 55.45 10.13 -11.87
N LYS A 2 54.73 10.70 -12.84
CA LYS A 2 53.95 11.95 -12.71
C LYS A 2 52.61 11.68 -13.38
N ALA A 3 51.57 11.39 -12.59
CA ALA A 3 50.22 11.20 -13.10
C ALA A 3 49.65 12.58 -13.47
N LYS A 4 49.31 12.77 -14.75
CA LYS A 4 48.52 13.89 -15.25
C LYS A 4 47.07 13.45 -15.20
N ASP A 5 46.34 13.94 -14.21
CA ASP A 5 44.89 13.85 -14.13
C ASP A 5 44.30 14.86 -15.11
N THR A 6 44.01 14.40 -16.32
CA THR A 6 43.34 15.17 -17.38
C THR A 6 41.96 14.55 -17.55
N ALA A 7 40.95 15.08 -16.84
CA ALA A 7 39.55 14.77 -17.12
C ALA A 7 39.05 15.70 -18.25
N PRO A 8 38.57 15.17 -19.39
CA PRO A 8 37.97 15.99 -20.46
C PRO A 8 36.49 16.32 -20.14
N PRO A 9 36.04 17.57 -20.35
CA PRO A 9 34.62 17.94 -20.29
C PRO A 9 33.96 17.68 -21.64
N LEU A 10 32.88 16.90 -21.68
CA LEU A 10 32.10 16.65 -22.90
C LEU A 10 30.64 16.33 -22.55
N ILE A 11 29.73 17.29 -22.78
CA ILE A 11 28.62 17.14 -23.74
C ILE A 11 27.81 18.47 -23.83
N ASN A 12 27.57 18.91 -25.06
CA ASN A 12 26.87 20.14 -25.47
C ASN A 12 25.33 20.07 -25.30
N PRO A 13 24.62 21.21 -25.25
CA PRO A 13 23.16 21.30 -25.39
C PRO A 13 22.72 21.58 -26.85
N GLU A 14 21.69 20.88 -27.37
CA GLU A 14 20.92 21.34 -28.55
C GLU A 14 19.51 20.68 -28.66
N PRO A 15 18.41 21.47 -28.83
CA PRO A 15 17.06 21.06 -29.29
C PRO A 15 16.83 21.52 -30.78
N PRO A 16 15.62 21.53 -31.42
CA PRO A 16 14.35 20.73 -31.42
C PRO A 16 13.93 20.28 -32.87
N VAL A 17 12.60 20.04 -33.12
CA VAL A 17 11.81 19.91 -34.41
C VAL A 17 11.63 18.50 -35.04
N ALA A 18 10.49 18.04 -35.62
CA ALA A 18 9.09 18.47 -35.78
C ALA A 18 8.23 17.30 -36.37
N SER A 19 6.89 17.37 -36.20
CA SER A 19 5.78 16.90 -37.10
C SER A 19 5.68 15.42 -37.51
N ALA A 20 4.53 14.74 -37.72
CA ALA A 20 3.09 15.01 -37.64
C ALA A 20 2.36 13.64 -37.80
N GLN A 21 1.11 13.50 -37.32
CA GLN A 21 -0.09 13.05 -38.08
C GLN A 21 -1.21 12.49 -37.19
N GLU A 22 -2.39 13.09 -37.37
CA GLU A 22 -3.70 12.72 -36.84
C GLU A 22 -4.33 11.53 -37.57
N VAL A 23 -5.11 10.69 -36.87
CA VAL A 23 -6.10 9.78 -37.47
C VAL A 23 -7.34 9.64 -36.58
N GLY A 24 -8.46 10.22 -37.03
CA GLY A 24 -9.81 9.62 -37.03
C GLY A 24 -10.69 9.67 -35.75
N PRO A 25 -11.99 10.02 -35.86
CA PRO A 25 -12.94 10.01 -34.75
C PRO A 25 -13.65 8.65 -34.67
N VAL A 26 -13.51 7.94 -33.54
CA VAL A 26 -14.32 6.75 -33.24
C VAL A 26 -15.33 7.12 -32.15
N ALA A 27 -16.58 7.30 -32.57
CA ALA A 27 -17.73 7.34 -31.71
C ALA A 27 -17.90 5.95 -31.06
N ALA A 28 -17.46 5.83 -29.81
CA ALA A 28 -17.82 4.73 -28.94
C ALA A 28 -18.43 5.33 -27.67
N THR A 29 -19.71 5.02 -27.47
CA THR A 29 -20.52 5.23 -26.28
C THR A 29 -19.71 5.11 -25.01
N ARG A 30 -19.32 6.25 -24.42
CA ARG A 30 -18.76 6.27 -23.07
C ARG A 30 -19.90 5.87 -22.12
N PRO A 31 -19.78 4.80 -21.32
CA PRO A 31 -20.72 4.62 -20.23
C PRO A 31 -20.65 5.89 -19.37
N VAL A 32 -21.80 6.52 -19.13
CA VAL A 32 -21.93 7.58 -18.14
C VAL A 32 -21.72 6.92 -16.79
N VAL A 33 -20.45 6.72 -16.45
CA VAL A 33 -20.05 6.31 -15.11
C VAL A 33 -20.32 7.52 -14.25
N HIS A 34 -21.33 7.42 -13.38
CA HIS A 34 -21.60 8.46 -12.40
C HIS A 34 -20.27 8.82 -11.69
N PRO A 35 -19.83 10.09 -11.75
CA PRO A 35 -18.54 10.50 -11.20
C PRO A 35 -18.45 10.33 -9.68
N ASP A 36 -19.57 10.01 -9.02
CA ASP A 36 -19.67 9.83 -7.57
C ASP A 36 -19.18 8.46 -7.07
N LEU A 37 -19.14 7.43 -7.92
CA LEU A 37 -18.76 6.06 -7.51
C LEU A 37 -17.40 5.59 -8.04
N GLN A 38 -16.66 6.45 -8.74
CA GLN A 38 -15.38 6.11 -9.39
C GLN A 38 -14.18 6.06 -8.43
N GLY A 39 -14.40 6.18 -7.12
CA GLY A 39 -13.33 6.55 -6.20
C GLY A 39 -13.51 6.11 -4.77
N THR A 40 -14.17 4.97 -4.51
CA THR A 40 -14.04 4.32 -3.20
C THR A 40 -12.64 3.73 -3.10
N ARG A 41 -11.64 4.61 -2.98
CA ARG A 41 -10.30 4.22 -2.55
C ARG A 41 -10.49 3.46 -1.24
N PRO A 42 -9.81 2.33 -1.04
CA PRO A 42 -9.85 1.66 0.25
C PRO A 42 -9.46 2.69 1.30
N LYS A 43 -10.41 3.06 2.15
CA LYS A 43 -10.14 3.90 3.30
C LYS A 43 -9.31 3.02 4.22
N ASN A 44 -7.98 3.24 4.21
CA ASN A 44 -7.05 2.62 5.15
C ASN A 44 -7.43 3.14 6.54
N LEU A 45 -8.40 2.47 7.16
CA LEU A 45 -8.87 2.78 8.49
C LEU A 45 -8.09 1.88 9.44
N ASN A 46 -7.34 2.53 10.32
CA ASN A 46 -6.74 1.87 11.46
C ASN A 46 -7.85 1.27 12.32
N VAL A 47 -7.63 0.05 12.79
CA VAL A 47 -8.57 -0.67 13.65
C VAL A 47 -7.97 -0.68 15.04
N ILE A 48 -8.54 0.15 15.92
CA ILE A 48 -8.10 0.23 17.31
C ILE A 48 -9.01 -0.66 18.16
N PHE A 49 -8.42 -1.46 19.04
CA PHE A 49 -9.14 -2.29 20.01
C PHE A 49 -8.60 -2.05 21.42
N SER A 50 -9.40 -2.38 22.43
CA SER A 50 -9.00 -2.28 23.83
C SER A 50 -8.77 -3.67 24.40
N TYR A 51 -7.63 -3.87 25.07
CA TYR A 51 -7.28 -5.10 25.78
C TYR A 51 -6.55 -4.76 27.08
N ASN A 52 -7.01 -5.32 28.19
CA ASN A 52 -6.48 -5.05 29.53
C ASN A 52 -6.38 -3.54 29.87
N SER A 53 -7.43 -2.77 29.55
CA SER A 53 -7.49 -1.31 29.74
C SER A 53 -6.50 -0.48 28.90
N HIS A 54 -5.78 -1.10 27.97
CA HIS A 54 -4.94 -0.40 27.00
C HIS A 54 -5.56 -0.45 25.60
N THR A 55 -5.35 0.62 24.82
CA THR A 55 -5.77 0.70 23.42
C THR A 55 -4.60 0.36 22.51
N TRP A 56 -4.85 -0.50 21.53
CA TRP A 56 -3.86 -1.03 20.61
C TRP A 56 -4.38 -0.96 19.18
N ASP A 57 -3.48 -0.73 18.23
CA ASP A 57 -3.80 -0.88 16.80
C ASP A 57 -3.66 -2.35 16.38
N ALA A 58 -4.71 -2.91 15.80
CA ALA A 58 -4.75 -4.32 15.43
C ALA A 58 -3.78 -4.68 14.29
N TYR A 59 -3.56 -3.77 13.34
CA TYR A 59 -2.62 -4.00 12.24
C TYR A 59 -1.17 -3.94 12.77
N GLU A 60 -0.88 -3.00 13.68
CA GLU A 60 0.42 -2.89 14.34
C GLU A 60 0.73 -4.12 15.22
N VAL A 61 -0.24 -4.60 15.99
CA VAL A 61 -0.10 -5.80 16.83
C VAL A 61 0.22 -7.04 15.97
N LEU A 62 -0.40 -7.17 14.81
CA LEU A 62 -0.14 -8.27 13.88
C LEU A 62 1.10 -8.03 12.98
N GLY A 63 1.71 -6.84 13.05
CA GLY A 63 2.89 -6.48 12.24
C GLY A 63 2.58 -6.33 10.74
N VAL A 64 1.36 -5.97 10.38
CA VAL A 64 0.91 -5.80 9.00
C VAL A 64 0.56 -4.33 8.72
N PRO A 65 0.64 -3.87 7.46
CA PRO A 65 0.26 -2.50 7.13
C PRO A 65 -1.25 -2.28 7.33
N ALA A 66 -1.64 -1.07 7.73
CA ALA A 66 -3.04 -0.68 7.85
C ALA A 66 -3.77 -0.83 6.51
N GLY A 67 -4.93 -1.50 6.53
CA GLY A 67 -5.67 -1.82 5.31
C GLY A 67 -5.15 -3.05 4.54
N ALA A 68 -4.24 -3.84 5.13
CA ALA A 68 -3.84 -5.13 4.56
C ALA A 68 -5.05 -6.03 4.29
N SER A 69 -4.96 -6.84 3.22
CA SER A 69 -5.98 -7.81 2.87
C SER A 69 -6.13 -8.87 3.96
N ILE A 70 -7.34 -9.42 4.10
CA ILE A 70 -7.61 -10.43 5.15
C ILE A 70 -6.67 -11.63 5.08
N LYS A 71 -6.26 -12.04 3.86
CA LYS A 71 -5.28 -13.11 3.66
C LYS A 71 -3.97 -12.83 4.42
N THR A 72 -3.41 -11.64 4.21
CA THR A 72 -2.16 -11.20 4.88
C THR A 72 -2.34 -11.12 6.39
N VAL A 73 -3.50 -10.62 6.84
CA VAL A 73 -3.83 -10.55 8.27
C VAL A 73 -3.91 -11.96 8.90
N THR A 74 -4.54 -12.91 8.22
CA THR A 74 -4.64 -14.31 8.67
C THR A 74 -3.26 -14.99 8.70
N GLU A 75 -2.41 -14.78 7.70
CA GLU A 75 -1.05 -15.34 7.67
C GLU A 75 -0.19 -14.79 8.82
N ALA A 76 -0.30 -13.47 9.07
CA ALA A 76 0.38 -12.83 10.19
C ALA A 76 -0.13 -13.34 11.54
N TYR A 77 -1.45 -13.47 11.71
CA TYR A 77 -2.06 -14.06 12.90
C TYR A 77 -1.58 -15.48 13.16
N GLN A 78 -1.60 -16.36 12.15
CA GLN A 78 -1.10 -17.73 12.27
C GLN A 78 0.39 -17.81 12.60
N THR A 79 1.18 -16.83 12.17
CA THR A 79 2.60 -16.75 12.49
C THR A 79 2.82 -16.23 13.91
N ALA A 80 2.02 -15.27 14.36
CA ALA A 80 2.04 -14.72 15.71
C ALA A 80 1.69 -15.80 16.76
N ILE A 81 0.57 -16.51 16.59
CA ILE A 81 0.13 -17.56 17.54
C ILE A 81 1.08 -18.75 17.62
N ARG A 82 1.88 -18.99 16.56
CA ARG A 82 2.92 -20.04 16.56
C ARG A 82 4.16 -19.64 17.34
N ARG A 83 4.42 -18.34 17.49
CA ARG A 83 5.63 -17.80 18.12
C ARG A 83 5.39 -17.27 19.53
N CYS A 84 4.15 -16.93 19.88
CA CYS A 84 3.82 -16.34 21.17
C CYS A 84 3.48 -17.38 22.24
N GLU A 85 3.49 -16.91 23.48
CA GLU A 85 3.02 -17.69 24.63
C GLU A 85 1.49 -17.77 24.66
N LYS A 86 0.98 -18.76 25.40
CA LYS A 86 -0.45 -19.10 25.44
C LYS A 86 -1.32 -17.94 25.93
N GLU A 87 -0.80 -17.14 26.86
CA GLU A 87 -1.48 -15.95 27.42
C GLU A 87 -1.61 -14.81 26.40
N SER A 88 -0.69 -14.72 25.43
CA SER A 88 -0.75 -13.70 24.38
C SER A 88 -1.67 -14.07 23.22
N ILE A 89 -2.13 -15.34 23.13
CA ILE A 89 -3.00 -15.80 22.04
C ILE A 89 -4.31 -15.01 22.05
N GLU A 90 -4.92 -14.81 23.22
CA GLU A 90 -6.18 -14.05 23.34
C GLU A 90 -6.03 -12.60 22.88
N PHE A 91 -4.85 -12.01 23.09
CA PHE A 91 -4.52 -10.67 22.61
C PHE A 91 -4.47 -10.61 21.07
N PHE A 92 -3.74 -11.53 20.43
CA PHE A 92 -3.68 -11.62 18.97
C PHE A 92 -5.03 -11.98 18.35
N GLU A 93 -5.80 -12.84 19.01
CA GLU A 93 -7.15 -13.22 18.57
C GLU A 93 -8.12 -12.04 18.65
N THR A 94 -8.00 -11.21 19.69
CA THR A 94 -8.78 -9.97 19.82
C THR A 94 -8.43 -8.99 18.69
N ALA A 95 -7.15 -8.82 18.38
CA ALA A 95 -6.69 -7.99 17.26
C ALA A 95 -7.26 -8.49 15.92
N TYR A 96 -7.15 -9.79 15.66
CA TYR A 96 -7.65 -10.44 14.45
C TYR A 96 -9.18 -10.27 14.30
N ASN A 97 -9.93 -10.51 15.38
CA ASN A 97 -11.38 -10.33 15.41
C ASN A 97 -11.81 -8.87 15.21
N ALA A 98 -11.04 -7.91 15.73
CA ALA A 98 -11.32 -6.49 15.53
C ALA A 98 -11.23 -6.12 14.04
N ILE A 99 -10.22 -6.64 13.33
CA ILE A 99 -10.05 -6.40 11.88
C ILE A 99 -11.19 -7.06 11.10
N LEU A 100 -11.57 -8.30 11.44
CA LEU A 100 -12.67 -9.01 10.80
C LEU A 100 -14.02 -8.30 10.94
N LYS A 101 -14.31 -7.71 12.09
CA LYS A 101 -15.56 -6.95 12.31
C LYS A 101 -15.67 -5.67 11.48
N LYS A 102 -14.54 -5.16 10.99
CA LYS A 102 -14.46 -3.87 10.28
C LYS A 102 -14.44 -4.02 8.75
N GLN A 103 -14.17 -5.23 8.24
CA GLN A 103 -14.24 -5.60 6.82
C GLN A 103 -15.67 -5.99 6.42
#